data_AF-A0A7X9BAP5-F1
#
_entry.id   AF-A0A7X9BAP5-F1
#
_cell.length_a   1.000
_cell.length_b   1.000
_cell.length_c   1.000
_cell.angle_alpha   90.00
_cell.angle_beta   90.00
_cell.angle_gamma   90.00
#
_symmetry.space_group_name_H-M   'P 1'
#
loop_
_entity.id
_entity.type
_entity.pdbx_description
1 polymer ?
#
loop_
_entity_poly.entity_id
_entity_poly.type
_entity_poly.pdbx_seq_one_letter_code
_entity_poly.pdbx_strand_id
1 'polypeptide(L)'
;MICVIDKDNILSEHEIYELTHAFFNGEEIIISRSKSYNNARLNLELFKKEFSYKGILVDKWDKSISKEIDLGVLNIYRDESSTRRIMVKQIIYKLLEKASGISLSWGILTGIRPTKIVHKLFDKNINSSEIFKVLTRGYLLSTEKAELLIDVAKNQIEILDSIGNNSYSLYINIPFCPSRCSYCSFPSLSANDYSSEMDEYVNTILKELEFSRQKMTNWNINSVYIGGGTPTSLNHSLM
;
A
#
# COMPACT_ATOMS: atom_id res chain seq x y z
N MET A 1 9.28 -22.90 7.92
CA MET A 1 8.99 -21.86 8.93
C MET A 1 10.11 -20.84 8.99
N ILE A 2 9.78 -19.56 8.97
CA ILE A 2 10.69 -18.42 9.12
C ILE A 2 10.26 -17.63 10.35
N CYS A 3 11.19 -17.36 11.26
CA CYS A 3 10.93 -16.53 12.43
C CYS A 3 11.56 -15.15 12.25
N VAL A 4 10.78 -14.10 12.48
CA VAL A 4 11.26 -12.71 12.55
C VAL A 4 11.01 -12.16 13.94
N ILE A 5 12.05 -11.62 14.55
CA ILE A 5 12.05 -11.08 15.91
C ILE A 5 12.29 -9.57 15.85
N ASP A 6 11.24 -8.80 16.14
CA ASP A 6 11.29 -7.34 16.27
C ASP A 6 11.08 -6.94 17.74
N LYS A 7 12.18 -6.86 18.49
CA LYS A 7 12.16 -6.55 19.94
C LYS A 7 11.66 -5.13 20.22
N ASP A 8 11.91 -4.22 19.28
CA ASP A 8 11.64 -2.79 19.42
C ASP A 8 10.30 -2.37 18.81
N ASN A 9 9.54 -3.32 18.22
CA ASN A 9 8.23 -3.11 17.59
C ASN A 9 8.22 -1.93 16.60
N ILE A 10 9.24 -1.87 15.75
CA ILE A 10 9.46 -0.76 14.82
C ILE A 10 8.52 -0.88 13.61
N LEU A 11 8.26 -2.10 13.16
CA LEU A 11 7.34 -2.40 12.06
C LEU A 11 6.08 -3.06 12.57
N SER A 12 4.97 -2.89 11.84
CA SER A 12 3.77 -3.69 12.13
C SER A 12 3.98 -5.14 11.68
N GLU A 13 3.26 -6.07 12.32
CA GLU A 13 3.30 -7.49 11.95
C GLU A 13 2.94 -7.70 10.47
N HIS A 14 1.96 -6.96 9.96
CA HIS A 14 1.58 -6.99 8.55
C HIS A 14 2.75 -6.60 7.63
N GLU A 15 3.52 -5.56 7.96
CA GLU A 15 4.65 -5.13 7.12
C GLU A 15 5.77 -6.16 7.07
N ILE A 16 6.08 -6.78 8.20
CA ILE A 16 7.07 -7.86 8.29
C ILE A 16 6.59 -9.07 7.50
N TYR A 17 5.31 -9.44 7.67
CA TYR A 17 4.70 -10.57 6.99
C TYR A 17 4.78 -10.42 5.47
N GLU A 18 4.27 -9.32 4.90
CA GLU A 18 4.25 -9.13 3.44
C GLU A 18 5.65 -9.17 2.83
N LEU A 19 6.60 -8.48 3.47
CA LEU A 19 7.97 -8.42 2.97
C LEU A 19 8.63 -9.80 3.05
N THR A 20 8.42 -10.54 4.12
CA THR A 20 9.00 -11.89 4.27
C THR A 20 8.34 -12.88 3.33
N HIS A 21 7.01 -12.81 3.18
CA HIS A 21 6.21 -13.65 2.31
C HIS A 21 6.60 -13.48 0.83
N ALA A 22 6.97 -12.26 0.42
CA ALA A 22 7.44 -12.01 -0.94
C ALA A 22 8.71 -12.78 -1.33
N PHE A 23 9.58 -13.12 -0.37
CA PHE A 23 10.78 -13.94 -0.61
C PHE A 23 10.55 -15.45 -0.42
N PHE A 24 9.61 -15.82 0.46
CA PHE A 24 9.41 -17.18 0.90
C PHE A 24 7.92 -17.56 0.89
N ASN A 25 7.34 -17.55 -0.31
CA ASN A 25 5.96 -17.95 -0.51
C ASN A 25 5.75 -19.42 -0.11
N GLY A 26 4.67 -19.70 0.62
CA GLY A 26 4.32 -21.04 1.12
C GLY A 26 5.03 -21.47 2.41
N GLU A 27 5.95 -20.66 2.95
CA GLU A 27 6.54 -20.90 4.27
C GLU A 27 5.68 -20.26 5.36
N GLU A 28 5.51 -20.97 6.49
CA GLU A 28 4.91 -20.39 7.70
C GLU A 28 5.82 -19.28 8.25
N ILE A 29 5.27 -18.08 8.44
CA ILE A 29 5.99 -16.91 8.97
C ILE A 29 5.50 -16.64 10.38
N ILE A 30 6.43 -16.73 11.35
CA ILE A 30 6.16 -16.43 12.76
C ILE A 30 6.85 -15.13 13.13
N ILE A 31 6.07 -14.17 13.60
CA ILE A 31 6.59 -12.90 14.10
C ILE A 31 6.57 -12.97 15.63
N SER A 32 7.73 -12.79 16.24
CA SER A 32 7.97 -12.94 17.68
C SER A 32 8.60 -11.67 18.23
N ARG A 33 8.45 -11.41 19.53
CA ARG A 33 9.06 -10.25 20.20
C ARG A 33 10.28 -10.59 21.03
N SER A 34 10.51 -11.86 21.34
CA SER A 34 11.57 -12.24 22.28
C SER A 34 12.11 -13.66 22.12
N LYS A 35 11.43 -14.53 21.36
CA LYS A 35 11.80 -15.94 21.23
C LYS A 35 12.24 -16.25 19.81
N SER A 36 13.44 -16.81 19.70
CA SER A 36 13.89 -17.58 18.53
C SER A 36 13.37 -19.01 18.60
N TYR A 37 13.28 -19.66 17.44
CA TYR A 37 12.80 -21.03 17.32
C TYR A 37 13.89 -21.90 16.71
N ASN A 38 14.33 -22.91 17.46
CA ASN A 38 15.40 -23.82 17.05
C ASN A 38 15.04 -24.61 15.77
N ASN A 39 13.75 -24.80 15.49
CA ASN A 39 13.28 -25.52 14.31
C ASN A 39 12.98 -24.60 13.11
N ALA A 40 13.23 -23.28 13.22
CA ALA A 40 13.03 -22.38 12.10
C ALA A 40 14.11 -22.58 11.04
N ARG A 41 13.72 -22.50 9.76
CA ARG A 41 14.65 -22.49 8.63
C ARG A 41 15.56 -21.26 8.69
N LEU A 42 14.99 -20.13 9.11
CA LEU A 42 15.65 -18.84 9.26
C LEU A 42 15.12 -18.14 10.51
N ASN A 43 16.02 -17.56 11.31
CA ASN A 43 15.71 -16.67 12.41
C ASN A 43 16.30 -15.28 12.09
N LEU A 44 15.45 -14.26 11.97
CA LEU A 44 15.85 -12.86 11.73
C LEU A 44 15.64 -12.05 13.01
N GLU A 45 16.70 -11.56 13.63
CA GLU A 45 16.63 -10.66 14.79
C GLU A 45 16.96 -9.23 14.40
N LEU A 46 16.10 -8.29 14.81
CA LEU A 46 16.28 -6.85 14.64
C LEU A 46 16.67 -6.20 15.96
N PHE A 47 17.61 -5.26 15.88
CA PHE A 47 18.17 -4.54 17.01
C PHE A 47 18.24 -3.04 16.69
N LYS A 48 17.69 -2.22 17.57
CA LYS A 48 17.94 -0.78 17.58
C LYS A 48 19.22 -0.45 18.35
N LYS A 49 20.04 0.44 17.79
CA LYS A 49 21.14 1.13 18.46
C LYS A 49 20.86 2.63 18.50
N GLU A 50 21.72 3.39 19.18
CA GLU A 50 21.54 4.84 19.39
C GLU A 50 21.37 5.61 18.08
N PHE A 51 22.20 5.30 17.07
CA PHE A 51 22.19 5.95 15.76
C PHE A 51 22.06 4.98 14.58
N SER A 52 21.74 3.71 14.81
CA SER A 52 21.69 2.71 13.74
C SER A 52 20.69 1.59 14.03
N TYR A 53 20.36 0.82 13.00
CA TYR A 53 19.61 -0.43 13.12
C TYR A 53 20.44 -1.57 12.58
N LYS A 54 20.43 -2.72 13.26
CA LYS A 54 21.12 -3.93 12.85
C LYS A 54 20.12 -5.08 12.75
N GLY A 55 20.23 -5.87 11.69
CA GLY A 55 19.56 -7.15 11.56
C GLY A 55 20.58 -8.28 11.48
N ILE A 56 20.26 -9.41 12.11
CA ILE A 56 21.03 -10.65 12.04
C ILE A 56 20.09 -11.74 11.58
N LEU A 57 20.44 -12.43 10.49
CA LEU A 57 19.73 -13.60 10.01
C LEU A 57 20.60 -14.83 10.25
N VAL A 58 20.06 -15.83 10.93
CA VAL A 58 20.72 -17.11 11.22
C VAL A 58 19.92 -18.22 10.55
N ASP A 59 20.59 -19.09 9.80
CA ASP A 59 19.96 -20.26 9.22
C ASP A 59 19.99 -21.47 10.18
N LYS A 60 19.32 -22.55 9.79
CA LYS A 60 19.25 -23.80 10.59
C LYS A 60 20.59 -24.52 10.77
N TRP A 61 21.66 -24.06 10.13
CA TRP A 61 23.01 -24.61 10.25
C TRP A 61 23.95 -23.65 11.01
N ASP A 62 23.39 -22.71 11.77
CA ASP A 62 24.08 -21.69 12.54
C ASP A 62 24.95 -20.73 11.70
N LYS A 63 24.73 -20.67 10.38
CA LYS A 63 25.38 -19.68 9.54
C LYS A 63 24.63 -18.36 9.67
N SER A 64 25.36 -17.33 10.08
CA SER A 64 24.79 -15.99 10.27
C SER A 64 25.26 -14.99 9.21
N ILE A 65 24.35 -14.11 8.83
CA ILE A 65 24.64 -12.91 8.06
C ILE A 65 24.03 -11.71 8.80
N SER A 66 24.70 -10.56 8.76
CA SER A 66 24.19 -9.35 9.39
C SER A 66 24.27 -8.14 8.47
N LYS A 67 23.37 -7.19 8.69
CA LYS A 67 23.35 -5.89 8.00
C LYS A 67 23.07 -4.81 9.01
N GLU A 68 23.79 -3.70 8.92
CA GLU A 68 23.61 -2.52 9.76
C GLU A 68 23.45 -1.28 8.86
N ILE A 69 22.57 -0.36 9.26
CA ILE A 69 22.30 0.90 8.55
C ILE A 69 22.21 2.03 9.59
N ASP A 70 23.00 3.08 9.39
CA ASP A 70 23.04 4.27 10.25
C ASP A 70 21.97 5.32 9.88
N LEU A 71 21.44 5.98 10.90
CA LEU A 71 20.56 7.14 10.78
C LEU A 71 21.35 8.31 10.16
N GLY A 72 20.77 8.96 9.15
CA GLY A 72 21.39 10.08 8.43
C GLY A 72 22.02 9.72 7.08
N VAL A 73 22.16 8.42 6.77
CA VAL A 73 22.65 7.97 5.45
C VAL A 73 21.56 8.10 4.38
N LEU A 74 20.29 8.08 4.78
CA LEU A 74 19.16 8.00 3.87
C LEU A 74 18.30 9.27 3.89
N ASN A 75 18.35 10.04 2.80
CA ASN A 75 17.40 11.12 2.56
C ASN A 75 16.26 10.62 1.67
N ILE A 76 15.07 10.46 2.26
CA ILE A 76 13.83 10.11 1.56
C ILE A 76 12.75 11.19 1.66
N TYR A 77 13.09 12.38 2.17
CA TYR A 77 12.16 13.49 2.37
C TYR A 77 10.89 13.12 3.15
N ARG A 78 11.01 12.26 4.16
CA ARG A 78 9.93 11.90 5.09
C ARG A 78 10.33 12.22 6.52
N ASP A 79 9.36 12.18 7.42
CA ASP A 79 9.59 12.29 8.86
C ASP A 79 10.50 11.17 9.36
N GLU A 80 11.08 11.38 10.54
CA GLU A 80 12.05 10.47 11.13
C GLU A 80 11.46 9.08 11.39
N SER A 81 10.21 8.98 11.83
CA SER A 81 9.53 7.71 12.10
C SER A 81 9.37 6.89 10.82
N SER A 82 8.88 7.52 9.74
CA SER A 82 8.82 6.89 8.42
C SER A 82 10.19 6.43 7.92
N THR A 83 11.23 7.23 8.15
CA THR A 83 12.61 6.93 7.73
C THR A 83 13.16 5.72 8.48
N ARG A 84 12.98 5.66 9.80
CA ARG A 84 13.35 4.50 10.64
C ARG A 84 12.68 3.21 10.14
N ARG A 85 11.37 3.25 9.86
CA ARG A 85 10.63 2.09 9.32
C ARG A 85 11.21 1.61 7.99
N ILE A 86 11.52 2.54 7.07
CA ILE A 86 12.11 2.20 5.78
C ILE A 86 13.49 1.56 5.95
N MET A 87 14.35 2.10 6.82
CA MET A 87 15.67 1.51 7.09
C MET A 87 15.57 0.06 7.60
N VAL A 88 14.66 -0.21 8.54
CA VAL A 88 14.43 -1.58 9.03
C VAL A 88 13.95 -2.50 7.91
N LYS A 89 13.04 -2.04 7.05
CA LYS A 89 12.64 -2.80 5.86
C LYS A 89 13.80 -3.09 4.91
N GLN A 90 14.72 -2.13 4.71
CA GLN A 90 15.91 -2.35 3.88
C GLN A 90 16.82 -3.44 4.47
N ILE A 91 16.99 -3.46 5.79
CA ILE A 91 17.75 -4.50 6.50
C ILE A 91 17.11 -5.87 6.25
N ILE A 92 15.81 -6.00 6.51
CA ILE A 92 15.06 -7.24 6.28
C ILE A 92 15.22 -7.68 4.83
N TYR A 93 14.90 -6.79 3.88
CA TYR A 93 15.01 -7.06 2.44
C TYR A 93 16.40 -7.57 2.06
N LYS A 94 17.48 -6.90 2.49
CA LYS A 94 18.84 -7.28 2.11
C LYS A 94 19.30 -8.60 2.72
N LEU A 95 18.84 -8.92 3.92
CA LEU A 95 19.10 -10.22 4.55
C LEU A 95 18.34 -11.34 3.84
N LEU A 96 17.05 -11.13 3.55
CA LEU A 96 16.22 -12.12 2.85
C LEU A 96 16.64 -12.31 1.38
N GLU A 97 17.01 -11.24 0.66
CA GLU A 97 17.58 -11.29 -0.69
C GLU A 97 18.84 -12.17 -0.71
N LYS A 98 19.74 -11.98 0.26
CA LYS A 98 20.97 -12.78 0.37
C LYS A 98 20.70 -14.24 0.73
N ALA A 99 19.70 -14.53 1.57
CA ALA A 99 19.34 -15.89 1.97
C ALA A 99 18.54 -16.66 0.91
N SER A 100 17.67 -15.97 0.17
CA SER A 100 16.83 -16.58 -0.87
C SER A 100 17.52 -16.64 -2.23
N GLY A 101 18.45 -15.72 -2.51
CA GLY A 101 19.01 -15.49 -3.84
C GLY A 101 18.04 -14.78 -4.80
N ILE A 102 16.88 -14.35 -4.31
CA ILE A 102 15.84 -13.67 -5.09
C ILE A 102 15.95 -12.17 -4.87
N SER A 103 15.81 -11.38 -5.94
CA SER A 103 15.71 -9.92 -5.87
C SER A 103 14.32 -9.49 -6.36
N LEU A 104 13.63 -8.62 -5.61
CA LEU A 104 12.31 -8.15 -5.97
C LEU A 104 12.43 -6.82 -6.73
N SER A 105 11.83 -6.73 -7.92
CA SER A 105 11.91 -5.53 -8.76
C SER A 105 11.35 -4.27 -8.08
N TRP A 106 10.42 -4.45 -7.12
CA TRP A 106 9.76 -3.40 -6.34
C TRP A 106 10.43 -3.11 -4.99
N GLY A 107 11.54 -3.79 -4.67
CA GLY A 107 12.29 -3.57 -3.44
C GLY A 107 11.46 -3.83 -2.19
N ILE A 108 11.40 -2.84 -1.29
CA ILE A 108 10.64 -2.92 -0.03
C ILE A 108 9.18 -2.48 -0.16
N LEU A 109 8.72 -2.13 -1.37
CA LEU A 109 7.33 -1.71 -1.59
C LEU A 109 6.42 -2.94 -1.71
N THR A 110 5.67 -3.21 -0.65
CA THR A 110 4.68 -4.30 -0.58
C THR A 110 3.23 -3.80 -0.60
N GLY A 111 3.02 -2.49 -0.61
CA GLY A 111 1.69 -1.87 -0.52
C GLY A 111 1.06 -1.50 -1.86
N ILE A 112 -0.22 -1.15 -1.80
CA ILE A 112 -1.01 -0.66 -2.93
C ILE A 112 -0.66 0.81 -3.25
N ARG A 113 -0.67 1.16 -4.54
CA ARG A 113 -0.44 2.53 -5.08
C ARG A 113 0.94 3.13 -4.74
N PRO A 114 2.05 2.56 -5.25
CA PRO A 114 3.40 3.09 -5.06
C PRO A 114 3.60 4.50 -5.61
N THR A 115 2.78 4.92 -6.59
CA THR A 115 2.87 6.26 -7.21
C THR A 115 2.69 7.39 -6.21
N LYS A 116 1.96 7.17 -5.11
CA LYS A 116 1.75 8.18 -4.05
C LYS A 116 3.06 8.68 -3.44
N ILE A 117 4.11 7.86 -3.42
CA ILE A 117 5.44 8.27 -2.95
C ILE A 117 6.02 9.35 -3.87
N VAL A 118 5.93 9.12 -5.18
CA VAL A 118 6.46 10.02 -6.21
C VAL A 118 5.67 11.32 -6.26
N HIS A 119 4.33 11.26 -6.24
CA HIS A 119 3.47 12.45 -6.15
C HIS A 119 3.87 13.36 -4.99
N LYS A 120 4.00 12.81 -3.77
CA LYS A 120 4.42 13.58 -2.59
C LYS A 120 5.81 14.22 -2.71
N LEU A 121 6.71 13.63 -3.49
CA LEU A 121 8.03 14.19 -3.72
C LEU A 121 7.98 15.32 -4.74
N PHE A 122 7.16 15.17 -5.79
CA PHE A 122 6.88 16.26 -6.72
C PHE A 122 6.18 17.44 -6.03
N ASP A 123 5.22 17.20 -5.13
CA ASP A 123 4.58 18.26 -4.32
C ASP A 123 5.60 19.07 -3.48
N LYS A 124 6.74 18.43 -3.13
CA LYS A 124 7.86 19.06 -2.43
C LYS A 124 8.90 19.69 -3.37
N ASN A 125 8.59 19.81 -4.66
CA ASN A 125 9.47 20.31 -5.72
C ASN A 125 10.78 19.51 -5.86
N ILE A 126 10.77 18.21 -5.54
CA ILE A 126 11.94 17.35 -5.73
C ILE A 126 12.00 16.91 -7.20
N ASN A 127 13.17 17.07 -7.82
CA ASN A 127 13.37 16.73 -9.24
C ASN A 127 13.44 15.20 -9.47
N SER A 128 13.19 14.77 -10.71
CA SER A 128 13.14 13.34 -11.06
C SER A 128 14.43 12.56 -10.78
N SER A 129 15.61 13.18 -10.92
CA SER A 129 16.90 12.50 -10.64
C SER A 129 17.03 12.17 -9.15
N GLU A 130 16.61 13.09 -8.29
CA GLU A 130 16.64 12.87 -6.85
C GLU A 130 15.53 11.91 -6.40
N ILE A 131 14.34 11.98 -6.99
CA ILE A 131 13.28 10.97 -6.79
C ILE A 131 13.77 9.58 -7.18
N PHE A 132 14.45 9.44 -8.31
CA PHE A 132 15.02 8.18 -8.76
C PHE A 132 16.00 7.60 -7.72
N LYS A 133 16.86 8.44 -7.14
CA LYS A 133 17.75 8.02 -6.03
C LYS A 133 16.95 7.60 -4.79
N VAL A 134 15.89 8.31 -4.42
CA VAL A 134 15.02 7.94 -3.29
C VAL A 134 14.39 6.57 -3.53
N LEU A 135 13.87 6.29 -4.74
CA LEU A 135 13.25 5.02 -5.09
C LEU A 135 14.26 3.87 -5.11
N THR A 136 15.42 4.05 -5.75
CA THR A 136 16.43 2.99 -5.91
C THR A 136 17.26 2.76 -4.65
N ARG A 137 17.64 3.82 -3.92
CA ARG A 137 18.49 3.71 -2.72
C ARG A 137 17.71 3.60 -1.43
N GLY A 138 16.54 4.24 -1.33
CA GLY A 138 15.69 4.18 -0.14
C GLY A 138 14.71 3.03 -0.19
N TYR A 139 13.96 2.92 -1.28
CA TYR A 139 12.95 1.87 -1.42
C TYR A 139 13.47 0.60 -2.13
N LEU A 140 14.74 0.59 -2.56
CA LEU A 140 15.41 -0.56 -3.18
C LEU A 140 14.73 -1.06 -4.47
N LEU A 141 14.04 -0.18 -5.20
CA LEU A 141 13.46 -0.55 -6.50
C LEU A 141 14.58 -0.82 -7.50
N SER A 142 14.30 -1.74 -8.43
CA SER A 142 15.06 -1.83 -9.68
C SER A 142 14.94 -0.53 -10.49
N THR A 143 15.96 -0.24 -11.31
CA THR A 143 15.99 0.92 -12.21
C THR A 143 14.73 1.02 -13.06
N GLU A 144 14.35 -0.08 -13.72
CA GLU A 144 13.18 -0.15 -14.59
C GLU A 144 11.88 0.24 -13.84
N LYS A 145 11.67 -0.27 -12.62
CA LYS A 145 10.47 0.07 -11.85
C LYS A 145 10.51 1.49 -11.29
N ALA A 146 11.68 2.02 -10.95
CA ALA A 146 11.82 3.40 -10.52
C ALA A 146 11.49 4.38 -11.66
N GLU A 147 12.00 4.14 -12.86
CA GLU A 147 11.71 4.92 -14.07
C GLU A 147 10.22 4.86 -14.41
N LEU A 148 9.66 3.65 -14.51
CA LEU A 148 8.23 3.44 -14.77
C LEU A 148 7.36 4.20 -13.76
N LEU A 149 7.72 4.17 -12.47
CA LEU A 149 6.93 4.83 -11.43
C LEU A 149 6.96 6.36 -11.58
N ILE A 150 8.09 6.92 -11.98
CA ILE A 150 8.24 8.35 -12.25
C ILE A 150 7.41 8.75 -13.47
N ASP A 151 7.48 7.97 -14.54
CA ASP A 151 6.75 8.27 -15.78
C ASP A 151 5.23 8.18 -15.58
N VAL A 152 4.76 7.12 -14.91
CA VAL A 152 3.34 6.99 -14.54
C VAL A 152 2.89 8.17 -13.67
N ALA A 153 3.70 8.60 -12.70
CA ALA A 153 3.36 9.73 -11.85
C ALA A 153 3.30 11.05 -12.64
N LYS A 154 4.24 11.30 -13.56
CA LYS A 154 4.23 12.49 -14.43
C LYS A 154 2.97 12.53 -15.30
N ASN A 155 2.64 11.43 -15.96
CA ASN A 155 1.42 11.34 -16.77
C ASN A 155 0.16 11.56 -15.92
N GLN A 156 0.15 11.05 -14.69
CA GLN A 156 -0.95 11.31 -13.76
C GLN A 156 -1.03 12.77 -13.33
N ILE A 157 0.10 13.43 -13.04
CA ILE A 157 0.14 14.84 -12.65
C ILE A 157 -0.43 15.71 -13.77
N GLU A 158 -0.05 15.48 -15.02
CA GLU A 158 -0.59 16.25 -16.16
C GLU A 158 -2.12 16.17 -16.24
N ILE A 159 -2.69 14.98 -16.03
CA ILE A 159 -4.14 14.77 -15.99
C ILE A 159 -4.75 15.47 -14.75
N LEU A 160 -4.13 15.34 -13.59
CA LEU A 160 -4.64 15.90 -12.34
C LEU A 160 -4.57 17.44 -12.32
N ASP A 161 -3.51 18.03 -12.86
CA ASP A 161 -3.32 19.48 -12.98
C ASP A 161 -4.33 20.10 -13.96
N SER A 162 -4.83 19.31 -14.93
CA SER A 162 -5.93 19.73 -15.80
C SER A 162 -7.28 19.85 -15.08
N ILE A 163 -7.41 19.22 -13.89
CA ILE A 163 -8.61 19.30 -13.05
C ILE A 163 -8.46 20.52 -12.15
N GLY A 164 -9.39 21.47 -12.25
CA GLY A 164 -9.32 22.71 -11.45
C GLY A 164 -9.31 22.44 -9.94
N ASN A 165 -8.63 23.30 -9.17
CA ASN A 165 -8.49 23.16 -7.71
C ASN A 165 -9.81 23.14 -6.93
N ASN A 166 -10.90 23.69 -7.50
CA ASN A 166 -12.24 23.66 -6.93
C ASN A 166 -13.10 22.61 -7.63
N SER A 167 -12.60 21.38 -7.76
CA SER A 167 -13.34 20.28 -8.40
C SER A 167 -13.43 19.05 -7.52
N TYR A 168 -14.47 18.25 -7.72
CA TYR A 168 -14.64 16.98 -7.04
C TYR A 168 -15.14 15.91 -8.01
N SER A 169 -14.94 14.65 -7.63
CA SER A 169 -15.51 13.49 -8.31
C SER A 169 -16.59 12.88 -7.42
N LEU A 170 -17.75 12.60 -8.00
CA LEU A 170 -18.91 12.04 -7.31
C LEU A 170 -18.94 10.53 -7.53
N TYR A 171 -18.95 9.76 -6.43
CA TYR A 171 -19.23 8.33 -6.48
C TYR A 171 -20.62 8.07 -5.92
N ILE A 172 -21.45 7.36 -6.68
CA ILE A 172 -22.78 6.91 -6.25
C ILE A 172 -22.73 5.39 -6.16
N ASN A 173 -23.02 4.86 -4.97
CA ASN A 173 -23.06 3.44 -4.72
C ASN A 173 -24.47 2.90 -4.90
N ILE A 174 -24.65 1.92 -5.79
CA ILE A 174 -25.86 1.13 -5.96
C ILE A 174 -25.54 -0.31 -5.54
N PRO A 175 -25.92 -0.74 -4.33
CA PRO A 175 -25.41 -1.98 -3.73
C PRO A 175 -26.12 -3.24 -4.23
N PHE A 176 -27.10 -3.16 -5.12
CA PHE A 176 -27.94 -4.30 -5.48
C PHE A 176 -27.35 -5.16 -6.60
N CYS A 177 -27.39 -6.48 -6.44
CA CYS A 177 -26.95 -7.45 -7.43
C CYS A 177 -28.07 -8.46 -7.72
N PRO A 178 -28.31 -8.86 -8.99
CA PRO A 178 -29.27 -9.92 -9.30
C PRO A 178 -28.85 -11.26 -8.69
N SER A 179 -27.53 -11.50 -8.62
CA SER A 179 -26.92 -12.60 -7.91
C SER A 179 -25.53 -12.19 -7.42
N ARG A 180 -25.08 -12.78 -6.30
CA ARG A 180 -23.74 -12.53 -5.77
C ARG A 180 -22.74 -13.52 -6.35
N CYS A 181 -21.73 -13.03 -7.06
CA CYS A 181 -20.66 -13.87 -7.58
C CYS A 181 -19.84 -14.50 -6.44
N SER A 182 -19.39 -15.74 -6.62
CA SER A 182 -18.59 -16.49 -5.61
C SER A 182 -17.26 -15.82 -5.26
N TYR A 183 -16.70 -15.05 -6.19
CA TYR A 183 -15.46 -14.31 -6.01
C TYR A 183 -15.67 -12.86 -5.51
N CYS A 184 -16.93 -12.42 -5.34
CA CYS A 184 -17.21 -11.01 -5.05
C CYS A 184 -16.91 -10.66 -3.58
N SER A 185 -15.90 -9.82 -3.38
CA SER A 185 -15.55 -9.23 -2.08
C SER A 185 -16.24 -7.90 -1.79
N PHE A 186 -17.01 -7.34 -2.73
CA PHE A 186 -17.73 -6.09 -2.53
C PHE A 186 -19.02 -6.30 -1.72
N PRO A 187 -19.32 -5.41 -0.75
CA PRO A 187 -20.61 -5.40 -0.08
C PRO A 187 -21.73 -5.22 -1.11
N SER A 188 -22.65 -6.17 -1.18
CA SER A 188 -23.79 -6.13 -2.08
C SER A 188 -25.03 -6.77 -1.44
N LEU A 189 -26.19 -6.30 -1.86
CA LEU A 189 -27.51 -6.76 -1.45
C LEU A 189 -28.17 -7.53 -2.61
N SER A 190 -28.97 -8.53 -2.30
CA SER A 190 -29.76 -9.25 -3.30
C SER A 190 -30.82 -8.31 -3.87
N ALA A 191 -30.83 -8.11 -5.19
CA ALA A 191 -31.83 -7.28 -5.85
C ALA A 191 -33.25 -7.83 -5.67
N ASN A 192 -33.40 -9.16 -5.62
CA ASN A 192 -34.70 -9.79 -5.44
C ASN A 192 -35.22 -9.59 -4.01
N ASP A 193 -34.36 -9.77 -3.01
CA ASP A 193 -34.75 -9.70 -1.59
C ASP A 193 -35.10 -8.27 -1.16
N TYR A 194 -34.53 -7.27 -1.81
CA TYR A 194 -34.70 -5.84 -1.49
C TYR A 194 -35.43 -5.06 -2.60
N SER A 195 -36.17 -5.76 -3.46
CA SER A 195 -36.83 -5.15 -4.63
C SER A 195 -37.82 -4.04 -4.25
N SER A 196 -38.52 -4.16 -3.12
CA SER A 196 -39.45 -3.15 -2.60
C SER A 196 -38.77 -1.88 -2.09
N GLU A 197 -37.52 -1.98 -1.66
CA GLU A 197 -36.75 -0.93 -1.01
C GLU A 197 -35.84 -0.17 -1.99
N MET A 198 -35.66 -0.69 -3.21
CA MET A 198 -34.83 -0.06 -4.24
C MET A 198 -35.27 1.37 -4.57
N ASP A 199 -36.57 1.59 -4.74
CA ASP A 199 -37.14 2.91 -5.03
C ASP A 199 -36.89 3.89 -3.88
N GLU A 200 -37.08 3.42 -2.64
CA GLU A 200 -36.83 4.22 -1.44
C GLU A 200 -35.33 4.55 -1.28
N TYR A 201 -34.46 3.60 -1.62
CA TYR A 201 -33.01 3.79 -1.61
C TYR A 201 -32.59 4.88 -2.60
N VAL A 202 -33.07 4.83 -3.84
CA VAL A 202 -32.78 5.85 -4.87
C VAL A 202 -33.32 7.21 -4.42
N ASN A 203 -34.55 7.28 -3.92
CA ASN A 203 -35.12 8.52 -3.40
C ASN A 203 -34.31 9.10 -2.22
N THR A 204 -33.72 8.25 -1.39
CA THR A 204 -32.86 8.66 -0.28
C THR A 204 -31.52 9.21 -0.79
N ILE A 205 -30.90 8.57 -1.79
CA ILE A 205 -29.72 9.11 -2.46
C ILE A 205 -30.00 10.49 -3.06
N LEU A 206 -31.15 10.67 -3.74
CA LEU A 206 -31.50 11.96 -4.33
C LEU A 206 -31.60 13.08 -3.27
N LYS A 207 -32.16 12.77 -2.09
CA LYS A 207 -32.18 13.71 -0.95
C LYS A 207 -30.78 14.01 -0.44
N GLU A 208 -29.91 13.01 -0.33
CA GLU A 208 -28.51 13.18 0.06
C GLU A 208 -27.72 14.02 -0.95
N LEU A 209 -27.95 13.82 -2.25
CA LEU A 209 -27.35 14.61 -3.31
C LEU A 209 -27.79 16.07 -3.24
N GLU A 210 -29.07 16.35 -2.99
CA GLU A 210 -29.55 17.73 -2.83
C GLU A 210 -28.94 18.40 -1.59
N PHE A 211 -28.83 17.69 -0.47
CA PHE A 211 -28.15 18.19 0.72
C PHE A 211 -26.66 18.46 0.46
N SER A 212 -25.98 17.53 -0.22
CA SER A 212 -24.57 17.65 -0.56
C SER A 212 -24.32 18.81 -1.53
N ARG A 213 -25.20 19.00 -2.52
CA ARG A 213 -25.15 20.11 -3.49
C ARG A 213 -25.12 21.47 -2.80
N GLN A 214 -25.90 21.64 -1.73
CA GLN A 214 -25.95 22.88 -0.96
C GLN A 214 -24.62 23.19 -0.25
N LYS A 215 -23.80 22.17 0.06
CA LYS A 215 -22.47 22.33 0.67
C LYS A 215 -21.35 22.49 -0.36
N MET A 216 -21.59 22.04 -1.58
CA MET A 216 -20.60 21.98 -2.67
C MET A 216 -20.75 23.12 -3.69
N THR A 217 -21.48 24.20 -3.37
CA THR A 217 -21.84 25.28 -4.32
C THR A 217 -20.66 25.98 -4.98
N ASN A 218 -19.48 25.99 -4.34
CA ASN A 218 -18.25 26.59 -4.88
C ASN A 218 -17.32 25.58 -5.57
N TRP A 219 -17.78 24.34 -5.75
CA TRP A 219 -17.01 23.24 -6.33
C TRP A 219 -17.69 22.72 -7.60
N ASN A 220 -16.88 22.39 -8.61
CA ASN A 220 -17.35 21.82 -9.87
C ASN A 220 -17.27 20.29 -9.85
N ILE A 221 -18.27 19.61 -10.39
CA ILE A 221 -18.19 18.17 -10.63
C ILE A 221 -17.30 17.94 -11.85
N ASN A 222 -16.25 17.14 -11.68
CA ASN A 222 -15.35 16.73 -12.77
C ASN A 222 -15.72 15.35 -13.33
N SER A 223 -16.12 14.42 -12.46
CA SER A 223 -16.52 13.08 -12.88
C SER A 223 -17.63 12.53 -11.99
N VAL A 224 -18.47 11.67 -12.57
CA VAL A 224 -19.49 10.90 -11.85
C VAL A 224 -19.25 9.43 -12.14
N TYR A 225 -19.08 8.64 -11.10
CA TYR A 225 -18.98 7.19 -11.18
C TYR A 225 -20.15 6.57 -10.42
N ILE A 226 -20.95 5.75 -11.10
CA ILE A 226 -22.04 4.99 -10.50
C ILE A 226 -21.62 3.53 -10.49
N GLY A 227 -21.42 2.97 -9.30
CA GLY A 227 -20.88 1.62 -9.11
C GLY A 227 -21.52 0.92 -7.92
N GLY A 228 -20.86 -0.11 -7.36
CA GLY A 228 -21.34 -0.86 -6.21
C GLY A 228 -21.58 -2.33 -6.58
N GLY A 229 -22.81 -2.81 -6.40
CA GLY A 229 -23.25 -4.08 -6.92
C GLY A 229 -23.36 -4.05 -8.44
N THR A 230 -24.59 -4.05 -8.94
CA THR A 230 -24.89 -3.98 -10.37
C THR A 230 -25.87 -2.83 -10.59
N PRO A 231 -25.39 -1.58 -10.83
CA PRO A 231 -26.25 -0.42 -11.00
C PRO A 231 -27.37 -0.61 -12.03
N THR A 232 -27.13 -1.43 -13.06
CA THR A 232 -28.11 -1.82 -14.08
C THR A 232 -29.23 -2.74 -13.59
N SER A 233 -29.25 -3.10 -12.30
CA SER A 233 -30.34 -3.86 -11.68
C SER A 233 -31.48 -2.98 -11.20
N LEU A 234 -31.29 -1.65 -11.17
CA LEU A 234 -32.38 -0.72 -10.90
C LEU A 234 -33.38 -0.76 -12.06
N ASN A 235 -34.67 -0.57 -11.74
CA ASN A 235 -35.70 -0.43 -12.75
C ASN A 235 -35.39 0.77 -13.66
N HIS A 236 -35.69 0.66 -14.95
CA HIS A 236 -35.45 1.72 -15.93
C HIS A 236 -36.16 3.04 -15.59
N SER A 237 -37.25 3.00 -14.81
CA SER A 237 -37.96 4.18 -14.32
C SER A 237 -37.20 4.94 -13.21
N LEU A 238 -36.16 4.35 -12.64
CA LEU A 238 -35.33 4.91 -11.56
C LEU A 238 -33.96 5.39 -12.07
N MET A 239 -33.65 5.16 -13.34
CA MET A 239 -32.48 5.69 -14.04
C MET A 239 -32.82 7.00 -14.72
#